data_AF-A0A2E1TJX8-F1
#
_entry.id   AF-A0A2E1TJX8-F1
#
_cell.length_a   1.000
_cell.length_b   1.000
_cell.length_c   1.000
_cell.angle_alpha   90.00
_cell.angle_beta   90.00
_cell.angle_gamma   90.00
#
_symmetry.space_group_name_H-M   'P 1'
#
loop_
_entity.id
_entity.type
_entity.pdbx_description
1 polymer ?
#
loop_
_entity_poly.entity_id
_entity_poly.type
_entity_poly.pdbx_seq_one_letter_code
_entity_poly.pdbx_strand_id
1 'polypeptide(L)'
;MDRKELLEAVGSANRLYQLLNDEFEALKQQNLDLFERIQKEKVEIIHRLSTFSPKKDNQNFSDNQIAHPADAEWDELMELMKACKELHLRNEILINRKLDATKGALQALHLEEPTSSVEVYDRLGKISRGGKKSGYEEV
;
A
#
# COMPACT_ATOMS: atom_id res chain seq x y z
N MET A 1 6.30 33.88 15.37
CA MET A 1 6.77 32.69 14.62
C MET A 1 8.09 33.08 13.99
N ASP A 2 9.18 32.34 14.25
CA ASP A 2 10.50 32.69 13.72
C ASP A 2 10.59 32.25 12.25
N ARG A 3 10.86 33.19 11.33
CA ARG A 3 10.96 32.94 9.88
C ARG A 3 11.90 31.77 9.53
N LYS A 4 12.93 31.55 10.36
CA LYS A 4 13.87 30.44 10.19
C LYS A 4 13.21 29.07 10.36
N GLU A 5 12.33 28.93 11.35
CA GLU A 5 11.63 27.68 11.61
C GLU A 5 10.67 27.36 10.44
N LEU A 6 9.98 28.38 9.91
CA LEU A 6 9.08 28.23 8.76
C LEU A 6 9.83 27.77 7.50
N LEU A 7 11.00 28.36 7.24
CA LEU A 7 11.84 27.95 6.11
C LEU A 7 12.35 26.50 6.25
N GLU A 8 12.74 26.09 7.47
CA GLU A 8 13.16 24.71 7.74
C GLU A 8 12.02 23.69 7.55
N ALA A 9 10.79 24.08 7.94
CA ALA A 9 9.61 23.27 7.72
C ALA A 9 9.26 23.12 6.24
N VAL A 10 9.34 24.21 5.46
CA VAL A 10 9.14 24.17 4.00
C VAL A 10 10.21 23.29 3.33
N GLY A 11 11.48 23.38 3.77
CA GLY A 11 12.53 22.49 3.29
C GLY A 11 12.26 21.01 3.60
N SER A 12 11.80 20.72 4.83
CA SER A 12 11.44 19.37 5.26
C SER A 12 10.24 18.81 4.50
N ALA A 13 9.22 19.63 4.25
CA ALA A 13 8.04 19.25 3.48
C ALA A 13 8.38 19.01 1.99
N ASN A 14 9.28 19.80 1.40
CA ASN A 14 9.76 19.55 0.04
C ASN A 14 10.56 18.24 -0.05
N ARG A 15 11.37 17.93 0.96
CA ARG A 15 12.07 16.64 1.03
C ARG A 15 11.07 15.49 1.13
N LEU A 16 10.03 15.62 1.95
CA LEU A 16 8.96 14.62 2.04
C LEU A 16 8.26 14.41 0.70
N TYR A 17 7.96 15.49 -0.03
CA TYR A 17 7.36 15.42 -1.37
C TYR A 17 8.22 14.60 -2.35
N GLN A 18 9.54 14.85 -2.37
CA GLN A 18 10.47 14.09 -3.22
C GLN A 18 10.51 12.62 -2.80
N LEU A 19 10.62 12.33 -1.51
CA LEU A 19 10.65 10.95 -1.00
C LEU A 19 9.38 10.16 -1.33
N LEU A 20 8.21 10.79 -1.29
CA LEU A 20 6.96 10.12 -1.66
C LEU A 20 6.90 9.79 -3.16
N ASN A 21 7.58 10.57 -4.02
CA ASN A 21 7.72 10.23 -5.43
C ASN A 21 8.74 9.11 -5.65
N ASP A 22 9.88 9.15 -4.94
CA ASP A 22 10.88 8.08 -5.00
C ASP A 22 10.29 6.76 -4.47
N GLU A 23 9.47 6.81 -3.41
CA GLU A 23 8.74 5.66 -2.87
C GLU A 23 7.82 5.04 -3.93
N PHE A 24 7.12 5.88 -4.68
CA PHE A 24 6.24 5.43 -5.75
C PHE A 24 7.01 4.69 -6.86
N GLU A 25 8.14 5.24 -7.29
CA GLU A 25 8.99 4.60 -8.31
C GLU A 25 9.62 3.30 -7.77
N ALA A 26 10.07 3.29 -6.51
CA ALA A 26 10.57 2.10 -5.84
C ALA A 26 9.52 0.98 -5.82
N LEU A 27 8.29 1.33 -5.42
CA LEU A 27 7.16 0.43 -5.40
C LEU A 27 6.89 -0.09 -6.81
N LYS A 28 6.85 0.76 -7.82
CA LYS A 28 6.63 0.36 -9.23
C LYS A 28 7.68 -0.64 -9.71
N GLN A 29 8.95 -0.40 -9.41
CA GLN A 29 10.10 -1.24 -9.78
C GLN A 29 10.28 -2.48 -8.91
N GLN A 30 9.44 -2.68 -7.89
CA GLN A 30 9.57 -3.77 -6.90
C GLN A 30 10.91 -3.73 -6.14
N ASN A 31 11.52 -2.56 -6.00
CA ASN A 31 12.76 -2.38 -5.26
C ASN A 31 12.46 -2.22 -3.76
N LEU A 32 12.32 -3.35 -3.05
CA LEU A 32 11.95 -3.37 -1.64
C LEU A 32 13.06 -2.81 -0.73
N ASP A 33 14.33 -3.01 -1.07
CA ASP A 33 15.46 -2.47 -0.31
C ASP A 33 15.45 -0.93 -0.29
N LEU A 34 15.18 -0.33 -1.46
CA LEU A 34 15.08 1.12 -1.58
C LEU A 34 13.81 1.65 -0.89
N PHE A 35 12.69 0.92 -1.00
CA PHE A 35 11.45 1.25 -0.28
C PHE A 35 11.65 1.27 1.24
N GLU A 36 12.32 0.27 1.82
CA GLU A 36 12.61 0.22 3.27
C GLU A 36 13.51 1.36 3.74
N ARG A 37 14.52 1.74 2.96
CA ARG A 37 15.36 2.90 3.25
C ARG A 37 14.54 4.18 3.27
N ILE A 38 13.65 4.36 2.29
CA ILE A 38 12.76 5.52 2.22
C ILE A 38 11.80 5.57 3.42
N GLN A 39 11.28 4.43 3.90
CA GLN A 39 10.41 4.42 5.09
C GLN A 39 11.09 5.04 6.32
N LYS A 40 12.37 4.72 6.54
CA LYS A 40 13.13 5.25 7.68
C LYS A 40 13.26 6.78 7.59
N GLU A 41 13.66 7.28 6.43
CA GLU A 41 13.81 8.72 6.19
C GLU A 41 12.47 9.46 6.29
N LYS A 42 11.38 8.87 5.76
CA LYS A 42 10.03 9.43 5.84
C LYS A 42 9.57 9.64 7.29
N VAL A 43 9.80 8.64 8.17
CA VAL A 43 9.42 8.74 9.59
C VAL A 43 10.19 9.86 10.29
N GLU A 44 11.49 9.99 10.04
CA GLU A 44 12.29 11.07 10.61
C GLU A 44 11.79 12.45 10.19
N ILE A 45 11.46 12.64 8.92
CA ILE A 45 10.97 13.94 8.41
C ILE A 45 9.58 14.24 8.96
N ILE A 46 8.67 13.27 9.01
CA ILE A 46 7.34 13.46 9.60
C ILE A 46 7.46 13.85 11.07
N HIS A 47 8.37 13.23 11.84
CA HIS A 47 8.61 13.60 13.23
C HIS A 47 9.14 15.04 13.37
N ARG A 48 10.04 15.47 12.48
CA ARG A 48 10.53 16.86 12.46
C ARG A 48 9.39 17.84 12.16
N LEU A 49 8.57 17.53 11.16
CA LEU A 49 7.41 18.35 10.77
C LEU A 49 6.32 18.40 11.86
N SER A 50 6.07 17.30 12.59
CA SER A 50 5.10 17.29 13.68
C SER A 50 5.55 18.12 14.87
N THR A 51 6.86 18.18 15.13
CA THR A 51 7.45 19.04 16.16
C THR A 51 7.33 20.52 15.79
N PHE A 52 7.34 20.84 14.49
CA PHE A 52 7.20 22.20 13.98
C PHE A 52 5.77 22.74 14.04
N SER A 53 4.75 21.89 14.20
CA SER A 53 3.34 22.32 14.15
C SER A 53 3.10 23.51 15.09
N PRO A 54 2.89 24.74 14.57
CA PRO A 54 2.62 25.87 15.41
C PRO A 54 1.34 25.59 16.17
N LYS A 55 1.38 25.82 17.48
CA LYS A 55 0.16 25.93 18.27
C LYS A 55 -0.67 26.99 17.55
N LYS A 56 -1.78 26.59 16.93
CA LYS A 56 -2.84 27.52 16.54
C LYS A 56 -3.30 28.18 17.83
N ASP A 57 -2.61 29.23 18.24
CA ASP A 57 -3.16 30.15 19.21
C ASP A 57 -4.36 30.75 18.49
N ASN A 58 -5.54 30.51 19.05
CA ASN A 58 -6.84 30.85 18.50
C ASN A 58 -7.01 32.39 18.48
N GLN A 59 -6.20 33.10 17.72
CA GLN A 59 -6.37 34.51 17.48
C GLN A 59 -7.14 34.66 16.18
N ASN A 60 -8.46 34.74 16.37
CA ASN A 60 -9.40 35.50 15.56
C ASN A 60 -8.75 36.14 14.33
N PHE A 61 -8.84 35.46 13.18
CA PHE A 61 -8.68 36.11 11.88
C PHE A 61 -9.87 37.04 11.69
N SER A 62 -9.83 38.22 12.30
CA SER A 62 -10.66 39.33 11.90
C SER A 62 -10.20 39.77 10.52
N ASP A 63 -11.12 39.59 9.57
CA ASP A 63 -11.22 40.26 8.28
C ASP A 63 -10.56 41.66 8.32
N ASN A 64 -9.68 41.92 7.36
CA ASN A 64 -8.87 43.15 7.19
C ASN A 64 -7.47 43.15 7.84
N GLN A 65 -6.49 42.54 7.18
CA GLN A 65 -5.07 42.94 7.30
C GLN A 65 -4.26 42.43 6.10
N ILE A 66 -3.36 43.28 5.63
CA ILE A 66 -2.45 43.09 4.50
C ILE A 66 -1.71 41.76 4.68
N ALA A 67 -1.80 40.85 3.70
CA ALA A 67 -1.12 39.55 3.73
C ALA A 67 0.35 39.74 4.08
N HIS A 68 0.76 39.32 5.27
CA HIS A 68 2.16 39.40 5.67
C HIS A 68 2.93 38.32 4.90
N PRO A 69 4.21 38.53 4.53
CA PRO A 69 5.01 37.52 3.84
C PRO A 69 5.08 36.17 4.57
N ALA A 70 4.95 36.19 5.90
CA ALA A 70 4.88 35.00 6.73
C ALA A 70 3.57 34.20 6.55
N ASP A 71 2.47 34.87 6.21
CA ASP A 71 1.20 34.21 5.90
C ASP A 71 1.27 33.49 4.56
N ALA A 72 1.94 34.09 3.57
CA ALA A 72 2.15 33.47 2.26
C ALA A 72 3.04 32.21 2.33
N GLU A 73 4.15 32.27 3.08
CA GLU A 73 5.04 31.11 3.32
C GLU A 73 4.31 29.99 4.09
N TRP A 74 3.37 30.34 4.98
CA TRP A 74 2.54 29.39 5.71
C TRP A 74 1.49 28.72 4.82
N ASP A 75 0.85 29.50 3.94
CA ASP A 75 -0.10 28.97 2.95
C ASP A 75 0.60 28.01 1.98
N GLU A 76 1.81 28.36 1.51
CA GLU A 76 2.64 27.48 0.66
C GLU A 76 2.96 26.15 1.37
N LEU A 77 3.37 26.20 2.64
CA LEU A 77 3.60 24.99 3.43
C LEU A 77 2.33 24.12 3.53
N MET A 78 1.16 24.75 3.74
CA MET A 78 -0.11 24.03 3.83
C MET A 78 -0.52 23.38 2.50
N GLU A 79 -0.30 24.06 1.38
CA GLU A 79 -0.49 23.47 0.05
C GLU A 79 0.44 22.28 -0.19
N LEU A 80 1.72 22.43 0.16
CA LEU A 80 2.70 21.36 0.03
C LEU A 80 2.36 20.14 0.89
N MET A 81 1.87 20.36 2.11
CA MET A 81 1.40 19.29 2.99
C MET A 81 0.16 18.57 2.43
N LYS A 82 -0.77 19.30 1.80
CA LYS A 82 -1.91 18.68 1.08
C LYS A 82 -1.41 17.82 -0.09
N ALA A 83 -0.46 18.30 -0.87
CA ALA A 83 0.14 17.53 -1.97
C ALA A 83 0.85 16.27 -1.46
N CYS A 84 1.61 16.37 -0.36
CA CYS A 84 2.24 15.20 0.27
C CYS A 84 1.20 14.16 0.72
N LYS A 85 0.05 14.59 1.26
CA LYS A 85 -1.03 13.68 1.63
C LYS A 85 -1.60 12.92 0.43
N GLU A 86 -1.79 13.60 -0.70
CA GLU A 86 -2.28 12.98 -1.93
C GLU A 86 -1.27 11.96 -2.49
N LEU A 87 0.01 12.31 -2.52
CA LEU A 87 1.08 11.39 -2.94
C LEU A 87 1.16 10.16 -2.03
N HIS A 88 1.00 10.36 -0.72
CA HIS A 88 1.00 9.25 0.23
C HIS A 88 -0.19 8.30 0.00
N LEU A 89 -1.40 8.84 -0.24
CA LEU A 89 -2.59 8.06 -0.59
C LEU A 89 -2.39 7.27 -1.89
N ARG A 90 -1.77 7.88 -2.91
CA ARG A 90 -1.41 7.20 -4.16
C ARG A 90 -0.52 5.99 -3.90
N ASN A 91 0.48 6.13 -3.04
CA ASN A 91 1.42 5.06 -2.69
C ASN A 91 0.70 3.93 -1.93
N GLU A 92 -0.19 4.27 -1.00
CA GLU A 92 -1.03 3.31 -0.27
C GLU A 92 -1.89 2.45 -1.21
N ILE A 93 -2.56 3.07 -2.19
CA ILE A 93 -3.36 2.36 -3.19
C ILE A 93 -2.50 1.35 -3.97
N LEU A 94 -1.28 1.74 -4.36
CA LEU A 94 -0.36 0.85 -5.09
C LEU A 94 0.09 -0.34 -4.23
N ILE A 95 0.41 -0.10 -2.96
CA ILE A 95 0.79 -1.16 -2.00
C ILE A 95 -0.35 -2.16 -1.84
N ASN A 96 -1.57 -1.68 -1.59
CA ASN A 96 -2.74 -2.54 -1.38
C ASN A 96 -3.02 -3.43 -2.62
N ARG A 97 -2.98 -2.84 -3.82
CA ARG A 97 -3.14 -3.62 -5.07
C ARG A 97 -2.09 -4.70 -5.23
N LYS A 98 -0.84 -4.42 -4.87
CA LYS A 98 0.25 -5.42 -4.93
C LYS A 98 0.04 -6.53 -3.91
N LEU A 99 -0.36 -6.19 -2.68
CA LEU A 99 -0.69 -7.18 -1.66
C LEU A 99 -1.84 -8.09 -2.10
N ASP A 100 -2.91 -7.53 -2.67
CA ASP A 100 -4.04 -8.31 -3.17
C ASP A 100 -3.62 -9.28 -4.29
N ALA A 101 -2.78 -8.82 -5.22
CA ALA A 101 -2.22 -9.68 -6.26
C ALA A 101 -1.37 -10.83 -5.68
N THR A 102 -0.52 -10.55 -4.69
CA THR A 102 0.29 -11.60 -4.02
C THR A 102 -0.56 -12.61 -3.26
N LYS A 103 -1.61 -12.15 -2.57
CA LYS A 103 -2.57 -13.03 -1.88
C LYS A 103 -3.33 -13.90 -2.87
N GLY A 104 -3.80 -13.33 -3.98
CA GLY A 104 -4.49 -14.06 -5.04
C GLY A 104 -3.58 -15.12 -5.69
N ALA A 105 -2.32 -14.78 -5.96
CA ALA A 105 -1.34 -15.73 -6.48
C ALA A 105 -1.07 -16.88 -5.50
N LEU A 106 -0.92 -16.58 -4.20
CA LEU A 106 -0.77 -17.63 -3.17
C LEU A 106 -2.01 -18.51 -3.08
N GLN A 107 -3.22 -17.95 -3.13
CA GLN A 107 -4.46 -18.72 -3.13
C GLN A 107 -4.56 -19.64 -4.35
N ALA A 108 -4.22 -19.15 -5.55
CA ALA A 108 -4.20 -19.97 -6.76
C ALA A 108 -3.25 -21.18 -6.62
N LEU A 109 -2.04 -20.96 -6.09
CA LEU A 109 -1.08 -22.04 -5.83
C LEU A 109 -1.58 -23.05 -4.78
N HIS A 110 -2.32 -22.62 -3.76
CA HIS A 110 -2.92 -23.54 -2.77
C HIS A 110 -4.11 -24.32 -3.32
N LEU A 111 -4.89 -23.75 -4.25
CA LEU A 111 -5.96 -24.48 -4.93
C LEU A 111 -5.45 -25.56 -5.90
N GLU A 112 -4.19 -25.46 -6.31
CA GLU A 112 -3.51 -26.46 -7.15
C GLU A 112 -2.96 -27.66 -6.36
N GLU A 113 -3.05 -27.69 -5.02
CA GLU A 113 -2.81 -28.95 -4.28
C GLU A 113 -3.92 -29.97 -4.61
N PRO A 114 -3.58 -31.10 -5.26
CA PRO A 114 -4.57 -32.07 -5.69
C PRO A 114 -4.97 -32.98 -4.53
N THR A 115 -5.62 -32.44 -3.50
CA THR A 115 -6.34 -33.26 -2.51
C THR A 115 -7.63 -33.88 -3.08
N SER A 116 -7.92 -33.66 -4.37
CA SER A 116 -9.10 -34.23 -5.05
C SER A 116 -8.79 -35.10 -6.27
N SER A 117 -7.51 -35.43 -6.55
CA SER A 117 -7.19 -36.35 -7.65
C SER A 117 -7.53 -37.83 -7.34
N VAL A 118 -7.74 -38.18 -6.07
CA VAL A 118 -8.04 -39.56 -5.63
C VAL A 118 -9.54 -39.83 -5.52
N GLU A 119 -10.40 -38.82 -5.30
CA GLU A 119 -11.85 -39.04 -5.10
C GLU A 119 -12.71 -38.95 -6.38
N VAL A 120 -12.14 -38.57 -7.53
CA VAL A 120 -12.91 -38.43 -8.78
C VAL A 120 -12.83 -39.68 -9.69
N TYR A 121 -12.01 -40.68 -9.35
CA TYR A 121 -11.89 -41.92 -10.15
C TYR A 121 -12.55 -43.17 -9.55
N ASP A 122 -13.36 -43.06 -8.49
CA ASP A 122 -14.13 -44.20 -7.96
C ASP A 122 -15.63 -44.18 -8.34
N ARG A 123 -16.06 -43.25 -9.20
CA ARG A 123 -17.47 -43.13 -9.59
C ARG A 123 -17.78 -43.40 -11.06
N LEU A 124 -16.92 -44.12 -11.78
CA LEU A 124 -17.29 -44.72 -13.06
C LEU A 124 -16.71 -46.14 -13.24
N GLY A 125 -17.51 -47.14 -12.87
CA GLY A 125 -17.61 -48.32 -13.74
C GLY A 125 -16.89 -49.60 -13.32
N LYS A 126 -17.04 -50.09 -12.08
CA LYS A 126 -16.91 -51.54 -11.81
C LYS A 126 -18.27 -52.24 -11.90
N ILE A 127 -18.79 -52.37 -13.11
CA ILE A 127 -19.70 -53.48 -13.44
C ILE A 127 -18.82 -54.64 -13.92
N SER A 128 -18.32 -55.46 -12.99
CA SER A 128 -17.77 -56.76 -13.36
C SER A 128 -18.93 -57.74 -13.61
N ARG A 129 -19.56 -57.63 -14.78
CA ARG A 129 -20.32 -58.73 -15.38
C ARG A 129 -19.40 -59.42 -16.39
N GLY A 130 -18.88 -60.59 -16.03
CA GLY A 130 -18.02 -61.36 -16.93
C GLY A 130 -17.51 -62.65 -16.29
N GLY A 131 -18.39 -63.65 -16.17
CA GLY A 131 -18.02 -64.99 -15.69
C GLY A 131 -19.10 -66.03 -15.96
N LYS A 132 -19.51 -66.22 -17.23
CA LYS A 132 -20.23 -67.43 -17.65
C LYS A 132 -19.28 -68.63 -17.59
N LYS A 133 -19.61 -69.63 -16.76
CA LYS A 133 -19.37 -71.07 -16.98
C LYS A 133 -20.71 -71.72 -16.65
N SER A 134 -21.59 -71.99 -17.62
CA SER A 134 -21.62 -73.19 -18.47
C SER A 134 -21.12 -74.43 -17.72
N GLY A 135 -22.06 -75.18 -17.16
CA GLY A 135 -21.91 -76.55 -16.68
C GLY A 135 -23.24 -77.26 -16.94
N TYR A 136 -23.29 -78.04 -18.01
CA TYR A 136 -24.32 -79.05 -18.26
C TYR A 136 -24.08 -80.22 -17.31
N GLU A 137 -25.13 -80.78 -16.70
CA GLU A 137 -25.36 -82.23 -16.70
C GLU A 137 -26.81 -82.55 -16.30
N GLU A 138 -27.48 -83.27 -17.19
CA GLU A 138 -28.74 -83.98 -16.98
C GLU A 138 -28.49 -85.26 -16.14
N VAL A 139 -29.47 -85.62 -15.32
CA VAL A 139 -30.19 -86.92 -15.15
C VAL A 139 -30.72 -87.01 -13.73
#